data_AF-B3N8N2-F1
#
_entry.id   AF-B3N8N2-F1
#
_cell.length_a   1.000
_cell.length_b   1.000
_cell.length_c   1.000
_cell.angle_alpha   90.00
_cell.angle_beta   90.00
_cell.angle_gamma   90.00
#
_symmetry.space_group_name_H-M   'P 1'
#
loop_
_entity.id
_entity.type
_entity.pdbx_description
1 polymer ?
#
loop_
_entity_poly.entity_id
_entity_poly.type
_entity_poly.pdbx_seq_one_letter_code
_entity_poly.pdbx_strand_id
1 'polypeptide(L)'
;MSTYQVPTARVTSSERRGFEVSIEDEPGISLFAFHGRLNQRIVDLADHTWAADIIGTDEAGRWTYTNRDVELKDGDVIYYWTTVRYNGRDYHRMNQSAGF
;
A
#
# COMPACT_ATOMS: atom_id res chain seq x y z
N MET A 1 26.81 -4.06 2.63
CA MET A 1 25.60 -4.08 3.49
C MET A 1 24.40 -4.08 2.56
N SER A 2 23.52 -5.08 2.66
CA SER A 2 22.28 -5.09 1.86
C SER A 2 21.28 -4.14 2.52
N THR A 3 20.79 -3.15 1.78
CA THR A 3 19.65 -2.33 2.21
C THR A 3 18.37 -3.10 1.97
N TYR A 4 17.54 -3.21 3.01
CA TYR A 4 16.21 -3.80 2.93
C TYR A 4 15.40 -3.17 1.78
N GLN A 5 14.69 -4.00 1.03
CA GLN A 5 13.83 -3.56 -0.07
C GLN A 5 12.38 -3.83 0.29
N VAL A 6 11.57 -2.78 0.25
CA VAL A 6 10.13 -2.89 0.49
C VAL A 6 9.48 -3.78 -0.58
N PRO A 7 8.71 -4.81 -0.20
CA PRO A 7 8.02 -5.69 -1.15
C PRO A 7 7.07 -4.92 -2.07
N THR A 8 6.86 -5.45 -3.28
CA THR A 8 5.78 -4.97 -4.14
C THR A 8 4.44 -5.33 -3.48
N ALA A 9 3.59 -4.33 -3.25
CA ALA A 9 2.28 -4.57 -2.68
C ALA A 9 1.34 -5.23 -3.69
N ARG A 10 0.55 -6.19 -3.23
CA ARG A 10 -0.57 -6.77 -3.98
C ARG A 10 -1.77 -5.85 -3.85
N VAL A 11 -2.32 -5.43 -4.98
CA VAL A 11 -3.53 -4.61 -5.04
C VAL A 11 -4.67 -5.43 -5.65
N THR A 12 -5.81 -5.51 -4.97
CA THR A 12 -6.99 -6.27 -5.41
C THR A 12 -8.27 -5.49 -5.16
N SER A 13 -9.29 -5.70 -5.97
CA SER A 13 -10.65 -5.19 -5.74
C SER A 13 -11.64 -6.35 -5.79
N SER A 14 -12.59 -6.40 -4.86
CA SER A 14 -13.74 -7.30 -4.93
C SER A 14 -14.96 -6.51 -5.40
N GLU A 15 -15.62 -7.00 -6.46
CA GLU A 15 -16.98 -6.58 -6.86
C GLU A 15 -17.18 -5.05 -7.04
N ARG A 16 -16.21 -4.36 -7.66
CA ARG A 16 -16.22 -2.92 -8.03
C ARG A 16 -16.30 -1.92 -6.87
N ARG A 17 -16.40 -2.39 -5.63
CA ARG A 17 -16.45 -1.53 -4.45
C ARG A 17 -15.23 -1.77 -3.58
N GLY A 18 -14.39 -0.75 -3.52
CA GLY A 18 -13.20 -0.75 -2.69
C GLY A 18 -12.01 -1.47 -3.31
N PHE A 19 -10.91 -1.43 -2.58
CA PHE A 19 -9.69 -2.16 -2.88
C PHE A 19 -8.94 -2.49 -1.60
N GLU A 20 -8.08 -3.50 -1.71
CA GLU A 20 -7.13 -3.90 -0.71
C GLU A 20 -5.71 -3.72 -1.25
N VAL A 21 -4.81 -3.29 -0.38
CA VAL A 21 -3.37 -3.24 -0.65
C VAL A 21 -2.67 -4.00 0.46
N SER A 22 -1.90 -5.02 0.09
CA SER A 22 -1.28 -5.92 1.05
C SER A 22 0.16 -6.27 0.73
N ILE A 23 0.93 -6.58 1.78
CA ILE A 23 2.22 -7.28 1.69
C ILE A 23 2.19 -8.48 2.63
N GLU A 24 2.96 -9.52 2.29
CA GLU A 24 3.24 -10.62 3.21
C GLU A 24 4.14 -10.13 4.35
N ASP A 25 3.92 -10.65 5.55
CA ASP A 25 4.79 -10.38 6.69
C ASP A 25 6.14 -11.09 6.57
N GLU A 26 7.14 -10.53 7.25
CA GLU A 26 8.40 -11.20 7.48
C GLU A 26 9.04 -10.74 8.80
N PRO A 27 9.89 -11.58 9.43
CA PRO A 27 10.53 -11.24 10.68
C PRO A 27 11.31 -9.91 10.61
N GLY A 28 10.91 -8.96 11.46
CA GLY A 28 11.51 -7.64 11.55
C GLY A 28 10.60 -6.52 11.04
N ILE A 29 9.53 -6.82 10.30
CA ILE A 29 8.49 -5.82 10.02
C ILE A 29 7.73 -5.51 11.30
N SER A 30 7.51 -4.21 11.54
CA SER A 30 6.76 -3.72 12.70
C SER A 30 5.68 -2.70 12.33
N LEU A 31 5.66 -2.23 11.08
CA LEU A 31 4.67 -1.31 10.55
C LEU A 31 4.67 -1.40 9.03
N PHE A 32 3.47 -1.34 8.45
CA PHE A 32 3.25 -1.08 7.03
C PHE A 32 2.43 0.20 6.90
N ALA A 33 2.78 1.10 5.98
CA ALA A 33 1.96 2.25 5.66
C ALA A 33 1.66 2.34 4.17
N PHE A 34 0.45 2.75 3.85
CA PHE A 34 -0.01 2.97 2.48
C PHE A 34 -0.36 4.43 2.28
N HIS A 35 0.10 5.01 1.16
CA HIS A 35 -0.27 6.34 0.71
C HIS A 35 -0.66 6.28 -0.77
N GLY A 36 -1.87 6.68 -1.12
CA GLY A 36 -2.36 6.53 -2.47
C GLY A 36 -3.41 7.55 -2.89
N ARG A 37 -3.65 7.60 -4.20
CA ARG A 37 -4.74 8.38 -4.81
C ARG A 37 -5.19 7.79 -6.13
N LEU A 38 -6.42 8.12 -6.53
CA LEU A 38 -7.04 7.64 -7.77
C LEU A 38 -6.73 8.58 -8.95
N ASN A 39 -6.37 8.01 -10.10
CA ASN A 39 -6.27 8.64 -11.42
C ASN A 39 -5.37 9.87 -11.54
N GLN A 40 -4.52 10.11 -10.55
CA GLN A 40 -3.56 11.20 -10.59
C GLN A 40 -2.22 10.73 -10.02
N ARG A 41 -1.10 11.09 -10.65
CA ARG A 41 0.24 10.71 -10.17
C ARG A 41 0.64 11.49 -8.91
N ILE A 42 1.28 10.84 -7.95
CA ILE A 42 1.87 11.50 -6.77
C ILE A 42 3.17 12.18 -7.23
N VAL A 43 3.25 13.51 -7.07
CA VAL A 43 4.44 14.31 -7.42
C VAL A 43 5.15 14.77 -6.14
N ASP A 44 4.38 15.15 -5.12
CA ASP A 44 4.83 15.42 -3.76
C ASP A 44 4.37 14.32 -2.79
N LEU A 45 5.11 14.06 -1.71
CA LEU A 45 4.74 13.06 -0.70
C LEU A 45 3.38 13.36 -0.04
N ALA A 46 3.00 14.63 0.04
CA ALA A 46 1.71 15.07 0.57
C ALA A 46 0.54 14.89 -0.42
N ASP A 47 0.80 14.54 -1.69
CA ASP A 47 -0.21 14.43 -2.75
C ASP A 47 -1.09 13.17 -2.62
N HIS A 48 -1.38 12.66 -1.43
CA HIS A 48 -2.19 11.45 -1.24
C HIS A 48 -3.65 11.79 -0.88
N THR A 49 -4.59 10.99 -1.38
CA THR A 49 -5.99 11.02 -0.91
C THR A 49 -6.18 10.10 0.29
N TRP A 50 -5.46 8.98 0.30
CA TRP A 50 -5.51 7.98 1.36
C TRP A 50 -4.13 7.84 1.98
N ALA A 51 -4.10 7.85 3.30
CA ALA A 51 -2.90 7.59 4.10
C ALA A 51 -3.31 6.81 5.34
N ALA A 52 -2.66 5.68 5.60
CA ALA A 52 -2.93 4.86 6.77
C ALA A 52 -1.70 4.07 7.20
N ASP A 53 -1.49 4.03 8.52
CA ASP A 53 -0.58 3.11 9.18
C ASP A 53 -1.35 1.84 9.57
N ILE A 54 -0.77 0.68 9.25
CA ILE A 54 -1.28 -0.64 9.56
C ILE A 54 -0.39 -1.22 10.65
N ILE A 55 -0.99 -1.46 11.82
CA ILE A 55 -0.30 -1.95 13.02
C ILE A 55 -0.81 -3.37 13.31
N GLY A 56 -0.07 -4.36 12.80
CA GLY A 56 -0.40 -5.79 12.92
C GLY A 56 -0.86 -6.40 11.61
N THR A 57 -0.80 -7.73 11.56
CA THR A 57 -1.20 -8.54 10.42
C THR A 57 -2.62 -9.07 10.58
N ASP A 58 -3.25 -9.45 9.47
CA ASP A 58 -4.44 -10.29 9.48
C ASP A 58 -4.12 -11.74 9.87
N GLU A 59 -5.16 -12.58 10.02
CA GLU A 59 -4.99 -14.01 10.37
C GLU A 59 -4.18 -14.81 9.34
N ALA A 60 -4.05 -14.30 8.10
CA ALA A 60 -3.26 -14.90 7.04
C ALA A 60 -1.81 -14.39 7.02
N GLY A 61 -1.41 -13.54 7.97
CA GLY A 61 -0.05 -13.00 8.06
C GLY A 61 0.23 -11.86 7.08
N ARG A 62 -0.80 -11.12 6.64
CA ARG A 62 -0.63 -9.99 5.71
C ARG A 62 -0.87 -8.66 6.40
N TRP A 63 -0.06 -7.68 6.06
CA TRP A 63 -0.31 -6.28 6.39
C TRP A 63 -1.24 -5.70 5.34
N THR A 64 -2.49 -5.40 5.69
CA THR A 64 -3.52 -5.04 4.70
C THR A 64 -4.15 -3.69 5.01
N TYR A 65 -4.08 -2.78 4.04
CA TYR A 65 -4.94 -1.61 3.97
C TYR A 65 -6.20 -1.95 3.18
N THR A 66 -7.37 -1.58 3.69
CA THR A 66 -8.66 -1.78 3.01
C THR A 66 -9.40 -0.46 2.90
N ASN A 67 -9.75 -0.07 1.67
CA ASN A 67 -10.71 1.00 1.41
C ASN A 67 -12.00 0.37 0.87
N ARG A 68 -13.14 0.63 1.51
CA ARG A 68 -14.46 0.10 1.09
C ARG A 68 -15.37 1.15 0.46
N ASP A 69 -14.92 2.40 0.41
CA ASP A 69 -15.76 3.55 0.07
C ASP A 69 -15.59 3.99 -1.38
N VAL A 70 -14.43 3.71 -1.99
CA VAL A 70 -14.19 4.06 -3.39
C VAL A 70 -14.92 3.09 -4.32
N GLU A 71 -15.57 3.61 -5.35
CA GLU A 71 -16.08 2.82 -6.48
C GLU A 71 -15.06 2.89 -7.61
N LEU A 72 -14.50 1.73 -7.99
CA LEU A 72 -13.50 1.64 -9.05
C LEU A 72 -14.17 1.29 -10.38
N LYS A 73 -13.68 1.91 -11.44
CA LYS A 73 -14.13 1.71 -12.82
C LYS A 73 -13.02 1.11 -13.67
N ASP A 74 -13.42 0.38 -14.70
CA ASP A 74 -12.49 -0.12 -15.72
C ASP A 74 -11.65 1.03 -16.28
N GLY A 75 -10.33 0.89 -16.23
CA GLY A 75 -9.35 1.91 -16.64
C GLY A 75 -8.88 2.85 -15.54
N ASP A 76 -9.45 2.77 -14.32
CA ASP A 76 -8.95 3.52 -13.18
C ASP A 76 -7.56 3.02 -12.76
N VAL A 77 -6.73 3.95 -12.31
CA VAL A 77 -5.37 3.68 -11.81
C VAL A 77 -5.19 4.27 -10.43
N ILE A 78 -4.82 3.42 -9.46
CA ILE A 78 -4.33 3.89 -8.17
C ILE A 78 -2.84 4.14 -8.29
N TYR A 79 -2.40 5.36 -7.99
CA TYR A 79 -1.00 5.72 -7.83
C TYR A 79 -0.66 5.78 -6.35
N TYR A 80 0.46 5.17 -5.95
CA TYR A 80 0.76 4.99 -4.54
C TYR A 80 2.26 4.84 -4.24
N TRP A 81 2.58 4.95 -2.95
CA TRP A 81 3.85 4.52 -2.37
C TRP A 81 3.58 3.84 -1.02
N THR A 82 4.50 2.98 -0.61
CA THR A 82 4.40 2.24 0.65
C THR A 82 5.60 2.45 1.53
N THR A 83 5.39 2.32 2.84
CA THR A 83 6.46 2.28 3.85
C THR A 83 6.42 0.96 4.58
N VAL A 84 7.60 0.40 4.86
CA VAL A 84 7.77 -0.70 5.80
C VAL A 84 8.78 -0.28 6.86
N ARG A 85 8.41 -0.42 8.14
CA ARG A 85 9.36 -0.31 9.24
C ARG A 85 9.99 -1.66 9.50
N TYR A 86 11.20 -1.84 9.01
CA TYR A 86 11.99 -3.07 9.15
C TYR A 86 13.11 -2.85 10.17
N ASN A 87 13.14 -3.66 11.24
CA ASN A 87 14.10 -3.59 12.33
C ASN A 87 14.26 -2.15 12.90
N GLY A 88 13.14 -1.45 13.04
CA GLY A 88 13.09 -0.08 13.60
C GLY A 88 13.46 1.04 12.63
N ARG A 89 13.71 0.75 11.34
CA ARG A 89 13.99 1.77 10.32
C ARG A 89 12.93 1.74 9.22
N ASP A 90 12.54 2.93 8.75
CA ASP A 90 11.59 3.08 7.65
C ASP A 90 12.29 2.96 6.29
N TYR A 91 11.67 2.17 5.42
CA TYR A 91 12.03 1.99 4.02
C TYR A 91 10.80 2.26 3.16
N HIS A 92 11.01 2.75 1.94
CA HIS A 92 9.93 3.17 1.07
C HIS A 92 9.98 2.50 -0.29
N ARG A 93 8.81 2.20 -0.85
CA ARG A 93 8.65 1.85 -2.27
C ARG A 93 7.87 2.96 -2.98
N MET A 94 8.58 3.77 -3.74
CA MET A 94 8.01 4.96 -4.40
C MET A 94 7.44 4.64 -5.78
N ASN A 95 6.60 5.54 -6.30
CA ASN A 95 6.17 5.58 -7.70
C ASN A 95 5.49 4.29 -8.21
N GLN A 96 4.66 3.66 -7.37
CA GLN A 96 3.91 2.47 -7.74
C GLN A 96 2.56 2.85 -8.37
N SER A 97 1.99 1.93 -9.15
CA SER A 97 0.65 2.07 -9.69
C SER A 97 -0.02 0.71 -9.90
N ALA A 98 -1.34 0.65 -9.75
CA ALA A 98 -2.16 -0.52 -10.05
C ALA A 98 -3.40 -0.08 -10.84
N GLY A 99 -3.67 -0.75 -11.97
CA GLY A 99 -4.87 -0.51 -12.78
C GLY A 99 -5.97 -1.51 -12.49
N PHE A 100 -7.22 -1.11 -12.74
CA PHE A 100 -8.43 -1.93 -12.57
C PHE A 100 -9.21 -2.05 -13.87
#